data_AF-A0A7L4LMX7-F1
#
_entry.id   AF-A0A7L4LMX7-F1
#
_cell.length_a   1.000
_cell.length_b   1.000
_cell.length_c   1.000
_cell.angle_alpha   90.00
_cell.angle_beta   90.00
_cell.angle_gamma   90.00
#
_symmetry.space_group_name_H-M   'P 1'
#
loop_
_entity.id
_entity.type
_entity.pdbx_description
1 polymer ?
#
loop_
_entity_poly.entity_id
_entity_poly.type
_entity_poly.pdbx_seq_one_letter_code
_entity_poly.pdbx_strand_id
1 'polypeptide(L)'
;QVDKVAELVARWFYCALSQEKLRRPIVACELGRLYNKDAIIEYLLDKSPDKTPMESASHIKSIKNVTELKLVDNPAWSGDKESIKGDKYDDLQSARFICPVVGLEMNGRHRFCFLRNCGCVFSERALKEIKSEVCHK
;
A
#
# COMPACT_ATOMS: atom_id res chain seq x y z
N GLN A 1 -17.02 -0.09 16.31
CA GLN A 1 -15.90 -1.08 16.28
C GLN A 1 -15.68 -1.67 14.88
N VAL A 2 -16.65 -1.51 13.96
CA VAL A 2 -16.55 -1.84 12.52
C VAL A 2 -15.70 -0.81 11.75
N ASP A 3 -15.74 0.45 12.16
CA ASP A 3 -15.06 1.58 11.50
C ASP A 3 -13.54 1.42 11.45
N LYS A 4 -12.93 0.87 12.50
CA LYS A 4 -11.47 0.67 12.57
C LYS A 4 -10.97 -0.37 11.59
N VAL A 5 -11.75 -1.42 11.33
CA VAL A 5 -11.38 -2.48 10.38
C VAL A 5 -11.52 -1.94 8.96
N ALA A 6 -12.61 -1.23 8.66
CA ALA A 6 -12.81 -0.58 7.37
C ALA A 6 -11.72 0.46 7.06
N GLU A 7 -11.32 1.28 8.04
CA GLU A 7 -10.21 2.23 7.88
C GLU A 7 -8.87 1.53 7.63
N LEU A 8 -8.61 0.41 8.33
CA LEU A 8 -7.41 -0.37 8.10
C LEU A 8 -7.39 -0.97 6.69
N VAL A 9 -8.50 -1.53 6.22
CA VAL A 9 -8.65 -2.05 4.86
C VAL A 9 -8.40 -0.94 3.84
N ALA A 10 -9.00 0.24 4.01
CA ALA A 10 -8.84 1.37 3.10
C ALA A 10 -7.37 1.77 2.88
N ARG A 11 -6.52 1.69 3.91
CA ARG A 11 -5.08 2.00 3.79
C ARG A 11 -4.32 1.11 2.80
N TRP A 12 -4.85 -0.07 2.48
CA TRP A 12 -4.24 -1.01 1.52
C TRP A 12 -4.70 -0.81 0.08
N PHE A 13 -5.79 -0.06 -0.14
CA PHE A 13 -6.39 0.16 -1.46
C PHE A 13 -6.29 1.62 -1.92
N TYR A 14 -6.13 2.57 -1.01
CA TYR A 14 -6.17 4.01 -1.31
C TYR A 14 -4.85 4.71 -0.95
N CYS A 15 -4.51 5.71 -1.75
CA CYS A 15 -3.38 6.61 -1.58
C CYS A 15 -3.60 7.48 -0.33
N ALA A 16 -2.67 7.45 0.62
CA ALA A 16 -2.80 8.22 1.86
C ALA A 16 -2.79 9.74 1.64
N LEU A 17 -2.31 10.20 0.48
CA LEU A 17 -2.27 11.61 0.09
C LEU A 17 -3.50 12.01 -0.75
N SER A 18 -3.67 11.42 -1.94
CA SER A 18 -4.76 11.80 -2.86
C SER A 18 -6.12 11.17 -2.53
N GLN A 19 -6.17 10.19 -1.62
CA GLN A 19 -7.37 9.37 -1.32
C GLN A 19 -7.93 8.59 -2.53
N GLU A 20 -7.21 8.58 -3.66
CA GLU A 20 -7.56 7.79 -4.82
C GLU A 20 -7.07 6.35 -4.69
N LYS A 21 -7.64 5.43 -5.49
CA LYS A 21 -7.16 4.05 -5.55
C LYS A 21 -5.67 3.98 -5.91
N LEU A 22 -4.96 3.04 -5.29
CA LEU A 22 -3.55 2.82 -5.53
C LEU A 22 -3.32 2.30 -6.96
N ARG A 23 -2.44 2.96 -7.70
CA ARG A 23 -2.05 2.63 -9.07
C ARG A 23 -0.53 2.55 -9.15
N ARG A 24 -0.03 1.63 -9.98
CA ARG A 24 1.41 1.51 -10.20
C ARG A 24 1.92 2.74 -10.97
N PRO A 25 3.10 3.27 -10.64
CA PRO A 25 4.00 2.85 -9.55
C PRO A 25 3.50 3.28 -8.16
N ILE A 26 3.46 2.32 -7.22
CA ILE A 26 3.06 2.56 -5.82
C ILE A 26 4.33 2.76 -5.00
N VAL A 27 4.35 3.77 -4.14
CA VAL A 27 5.46 4.06 -3.23
C VAL A 27 5.00 3.99 -1.78
N ALA A 28 5.91 3.68 -0.86
CA ALA A 28 5.65 3.78 0.57
C ALA A 28 6.66 4.66 1.28
N CYS A 29 6.22 5.32 2.34
CA CYS A 29 7.10 6.05 3.25
C CYS A 29 7.61 5.16 4.38
N GLU A 30 8.54 5.68 5.19
CA GLU A 30 9.09 4.99 6.36
C GLU A 30 8.06 4.62 7.43
N LEU A 31 6.92 5.32 7.46
CA LEU A 31 5.81 5.03 8.37
C LEU A 31 4.89 3.91 7.86
N GLY A 32 5.18 3.33 6.68
CA GLY A 32 4.39 2.26 6.08
C GLY A 32 3.11 2.71 5.39
N ARG A 33 2.94 4.02 5.14
CA ARG A 33 1.81 4.55 4.36
C ARG A 33 2.08 4.38 2.86
N LEU A 34 1.02 4.09 2.11
CA LEU A 34 1.06 3.86 0.65
C LEU A 34 0.62 5.11 -0.10
N TYR A 35 1.27 5.40 -1.21
CA TYR A 35 0.98 6.53 -2.07
C TYR A 35 1.11 6.16 -3.54
N ASN A 36 0.35 6.86 -4.38
CA ASN A 36 0.64 6.92 -5.81
C ASN A 36 1.88 7.78 -6.02
N LYS A 37 2.82 7.32 -6.84
CA LYS A 37 4.05 8.07 -7.11
C LYS A 37 3.76 9.46 -7.69
N ASP A 38 2.78 9.54 -8.59
CA ASP A 38 2.36 10.81 -9.21
C ASP A 38 1.89 11.81 -8.15
N ALA A 39 1.04 11.38 -7.20
CA ALA A 39 0.57 12.22 -6.11
C ALA A 39 1.72 12.75 -5.23
N ILE A 40 2.74 11.93 -4.95
CA ILE A 40 3.92 12.39 -4.21
C ILE A 40 4.74 13.39 -5.03
N ILE A 41 4.89 13.17 -6.33
CA ILE A 41 5.62 14.10 -7.21
C ILE A 41 4.91 15.44 -7.27
N GLU A 42 3.60 15.45 -7.51
CA GLU A 42 2.77 16.65 -7.51
C GLU A 42 2.87 17.39 -6.17
N TYR A 43 2.76 16.65 -5.06
CA TYR A 43 2.95 17.22 -3.73
C TYR A 43 4.35 17.82 -3.56
N LEU A 44 5.42 17.18 -4.01
CA LEU A 44 6.78 17.74 -3.85
C LEU A 44 7.05 18.95 -4.78
N LEU A 45 6.36 19.02 -5.93
CA LEU A 45 6.47 20.13 -6.87
C LEU A 45 5.65 21.35 -6.44
N ASP A 46 4.57 21.15 -5.69
CA ASP A 46 3.77 22.23 -5.15
C ASP A 46 4.56 23.03 -4.10
N LYS A 47 4.94 24.25 -4.49
CA LYS A 47 5.64 25.27 -3.69
C LYS A 47 4.74 26.44 -3.32
N SER A 48 3.42 26.30 -3.43
CA SER A 48 2.49 27.36 -3.06
C SER A 48 2.68 27.72 -1.57
N PRO A 49 2.74 29.02 -1.23
CA PRO A 49 2.87 29.47 0.16
C PRO A 49 1.65 29.08 1.01
N ASP A 50 0.49 28.86 0.37
CA ASP A 50 -0.78 28.43 1.00
C ASP A 50 -0.93 26.91 1.10
N LYS A 51 0.11 26.15 0.78
CA LYS A 51 0.06 24.69 0.83
C LYS A 51 -0.11 24.20 2.26
N THR A 52 -1.31 23.74 2.58
CA THR A 52 -1.56 23.01 3.84
C THR A 52 -0.75 21.71 3.83
N PRO A 53 0.20 21.53 4.76
CA PRO A 53 0.91 20.26 4.87
C PRO A 53 -0.11 19.17 5.21
N MET A 54 -0.33 18.24 4.29
CA MET A 54 -1.14 17.07 4.60
C MET A 54 -0.42 16.28 5.69
N GLU A 55 -1.04 16.09 6.86
CA GLU A 55 -0.50 15.28 7.98
C GLU A 55 -0.07 13.87 7.52
N SER A 56 -0.73 13.38 6.47
CA SER A 56 -0.39 12.13 5.81
C SER A 56 1.01 12.13 5.17
N ALA A 57 1.52 13.26 4.68
CA ALA A 57 2.76 13.37 3.89
C ALA A 57 3.76 14.44 4.39
N SER A 58 3.50 15.07 5.54
CA SER A 58 4.35 16.14 6.11
C SER A 58 5.82 15.76 6.34
N HIS A 59 6.10 14.47 6.54
CA HIS A 59 7.45 13.93 6.70
C HIS A 59 8.17 13.69 5.35
N ILE A 60 7.46 13.69 4.23
CA ILE A 60 8.00 13.43 2.89
C ILE A 60 8.49 14.76 2.32
N LYS A 61 9.80 15.02 2.45
CA LYS A 61 10.44 16.24 1.95
C LYS A 61 11.14 16.05 0.60
N SER A 62 11.38 14.81 0.22
CA SER A 62 12.04 14.44 -1.02
C SER A 62 11.56 13.08 -1.50
N ILE A 63 11.72 12.82 -2.80
CA ILE A 63 11.44 11.50 -3.40
C ILE A 63 12.28 10.38 -2.75
N LYS A 64 13.42 10.72 -2.13
CA LYS A 64 14.25 9.76 -1.38
C LYS A 64 13.59 9.25 -0.09
N ASN A 65 12.59 9.97 0.45
CA ASN A 65 11.86 9.54 1.64
C ASN A 65 10.79 8.48 1.35
N VAL A 66 10.57 8.17 0.06
CA VAL A 66 9.65 7.11 -0.36
C VAL A 66 10.40 6.03 -1.12
N THR A 67 9.92 4.80 -1.01
CA THR A 67 10.46 3.64 -1.72
C THR A 67 9.39 3.10 -2.65
N GLU A 68 9.74 2.92 -3.93
CA GLU A 68 8.86 2.26 -4.89
C GLU A 68 8.70 0.77 -4.54
N LEU A 69 7.46 0.33 -4.42
CA LEU A 69 7.12 -1.01 -3.99
C LEU A 69 7.03 -1.98 -5.17
N LYS A 70 7.69 -3.13 -5.03
CA LYS A 70 7.57 -4.28 -5.91
C LYS A 70 6.51 -5.22 -5.34
N LEU A 71 5.26 -4.85 -5.59
CA LEU A 71 4.09 -5.65 -5.24
C LEU A 71 3.88 -6.76 -6.28
N VAL A 72 3.43 -7.93 -5.82
CA VAL A 72 3.11 -9.07 -6.69
C VAL A 72 1.60 -9.15 -6.81
N ASP A 73 1.11 -9.19 -8.06
CA ASP A 73 -0.32 -9.28 -8.33
C ASP A 73 -0.87 -10.62 -7.84
N ASN A 74 -2.07 -10.57 -7.28
CA ASN A 74 -2.78 -11.77 -6.87
C ASN A 74 -3.43 -12.41 -8.11
N PRO A 75 -3.09 -13.66 -8.47
CA PRO A 75 -3.73 -14.34 -9.59
C PRO A 75 -5.24 -14.58 -9.36
N ALA A 76 -5.70 -14.58 -8.12
CA ALA A 76 -7.13 -14.67 -7.80
C ALA A 76 -7.88 -13.33 -7.97
N TRP A 77 -7.16 -12.21 -8.16
CA TRP A 77 -7.78 -10.90 -8.30
C TRP A 77 -8.38 -10.73 -9.69
N SER A 78 -9.72 -10.63 -9.74
CA SER A 78 -10.51 -10.52 -10.98
C SER A 78 -10.84 -9.06 -11.35
N GLY A 79 -10.06 -8.10 -10.88
CA GLY A 79 -10.28 -6.67 -11.12
C GLY A 79 -11.22 -6.01 -10.11
N ASP A 80 -11.35 -4.70 -10.27
CA ASP A 80 -12.24 -3.85 -9.49
C ASP A 80 -13.67 -4.03 -9.99
N LYS A 81 -14.28 -5.19 -9.70
CA LYS A 81 -15.71 -5.37 -9.95
C LYS A 81 -16.43 -4.38 -9.05
N GLU A 82 -16.99 -3.33 -9.64
CA GLU A 82 -17.96 -2.45 -8.96
C GLU A 82 -18.96 -3.33 -8.23
N SER A 83 -19.09 -3.16 -6.91
CA SER A 83 -20.18 -3.76 -6.15
C SER A 83 -21.50 -3.34 -6.79
N ILE A 84 -22.04 -4.19 -7.64
CA ILE A 84 -23.45 -4.16 -8.00
C ILE A 84 -24.19 -4.32 -6.67
N LYS A 85 -24.90 -3.26 -6.30
CA LYS A 85 -25.80 -3.17 -5.14
C LYS A 85 -26.42 -4.54 -4.80
N GLY A 86 -26.24 -5.00 -3.57
CA GLY A 86 -26.96 -6.18 -3.09
C GLY A 86 -26.36 -6.76 -1.82
N ASP A 87 -26.86 -6.26 -0.70
CA ASP A 87 -27.06 -6.96 0.58
C ASP A 87 -26.39 -8.35 0.71
N LYS A 88 -25.08 -8.35 1.00
CA LYS A 88 -24.34 -9.44 1.67
C LYS A 88 -22.96 -8.88 2.00
N TYR A 89 -22.48 -9.15 3.21
CA TYR A 89 -21.09 -8.96 3.59
C TYR A 89 -20.22 -9.74 2.58
N ASP A 90 -19.66 -9.05 1.58
CA ASP A 90 -18.80 -9.65 0.57
C ASP A 90 -17.43 -9.89 1.21
N ASP A 91 -17.26 -11.11 1.73
CA ASP A 91 -16.04 -11.60 2.36
C ASP A 91 -14.91 -11.89 1.34
N LEU A 92 -15.04 -11.58 0.03
CA LEU A 92 -14.17 -12.16 -0.99
C LEU A 92 -13.85 -11.25 -2.20
N GLN A 93 -13.73 -9.94 -2.03
CA GLN A 93 -12.84 -9.19 -2.93
C GLN A 93 -11.39 -9.56 -2.59
N SER A 94 -10.84 -10.50 -3.37
CA SER A 94 -9.43 -10.89 -3.27
C SER A 94 -8.55 -9.64 -3.30
N ALA A 95 -7.51 -9.59 -2.45
CA ALA A 95 -6.61 -8.45 -2.46
C ALA A 95 -5.93 -8.35 -3.83
N ARG A 96 -5.71 -7.13 -4.33
CA ARG A 96 -4.97 -6.94 -5.59
C ARG A 96 -3.55 -7.50 -5.54
N PHE A 97 -2.94 -7.50 -4.34
CA PHE A 97 -1.56 -7.91 -4.12
C PHE A 97 -1.45 -9.04 -3.09
N ILE A 98 -0.45 -9.89 -3.26
CA ILE A 98 -0.13 -10.99 -2.35
C ILE A 98 1.35 -11.01 -1.96
N CYS A 99 1.64 -11.67 -0.84
CA CYS A 99 3.01 -12.00 -0.46
C CYS A 99 3.56 -13.10 -1.38
N PRO A 100 4.70 -12.89 -2.06
CA PRO A 100 5.25 -13.88 -2.99
C PRO A 100 5.79 -15.16 -2.34
N VAL A 101 5.97 -15.16 -1.02
CA VAL A 101 6.58 -16.29 -0.30
C VAL A 101 5.51 -17.20 0.30
N VAL A 102 4.53 -16.61 1.00
CA VAL A 102 3.50 -17.35 1.74
C VAL A 102 2.11 -17.26 1.11
N GLY A 103 1.95 -16.51 0.01
CA GLY A 103 0.67 -16.35 -0.69
C GLY A 103 -0.40 -15.57 0.07
N LEU A 104 -0.06 -14.93 1.19
CA LEU A 104 -1.01 -14.14 1.98
C LEU A 104 -1.47 -12.90 1.22
N GLU A 105 -2.75 -12.56 1.36
CA GLU A 105 -3.38 -11.41 0.73
C GLU A 105 -3.10 -10.10 1.47
N MET A 106 -2.83 -9.04 0.72
CA MET A 106 -2.60 -7.68 1.24
C MET A 106 -3.92 -6.92 1.40
N ASN A 107 -4.82 -7.44 2.26
CA ASN A 107 -6.15 -6.88 2.55
C ASN A 107 -6.27 -6.26 3.96
N GLY A 108 -5.17 -6.16 4.70
CA GLY A 108 -5.15 -5.64 6.07
C GLY A 108 -5.50 -6.65 7.18
N ARG A 109 -5.81 -7.91 6.83
CA ARG A 109 -5.89 -9.01 7.83
C ARG A 109 -4.51 -9.41 8.34
N HIS A 110 -3.47 -9.23 7.52
CA HIS A 110 -2.09 -9.54 7.86
C HIS A 110 -1.20 -8.30 7.77
N ARG A 111 -0.16 -8.26 8.61
CA ARG A 111 0.87 -7.22 8.53
C ARG A 111 1.82 -7.52 7.38
N PHE A 112 2.12 -6.48 6.60
CA PHE A 112 3.14 -6.50 5.56
C PHE A 112 4.20 -5.46 5.84
N CYS A 113 5.41 -5.77 5.41
CA CYS A 113 6.58 -4.91 5.49
C CYS A 113 7.26 -4.88 4.12
N PHE A 114 8.02 -3.83 3.86
CA PHE A 114 8.80 -3.72 2.63
C PHE A 114 10.27 -3.43 2.96
N LEU A 115 11.16 -3.89 2.09
CA LEU A 115 12.60 -3.66 2.23
C LEU A 115 12.97 -2.35 1.54
N ARG A 116 13.50 -1.38 2.29
CA ARG A 116 13.91 -0.07 1.73
C ARG A 116 14.93 -0.16 0.60
N ASN A 117 15.83 -1.14 0.66
CA ASN A 117 16.91 -1.26 -0.32
C ASN A 117 16.44 -1.72 -1.70
N CYS A 118 15.33 -2.48 -1.79
CA CYS A 118 14.90 -3.09 -3.05
C CYS A 118 13.39 -2.92 -3.36
N GLY A 119 12.60 -2.38 -2.43
CA GLY A 119 11.16 -2.18 -2.57
C GLY A 119 10.32 -3.46 -2.47
N CYS A 120 10.91 -4.63 -2.24
CA CYS A 120 10.16 -5.87 -2.17
C CYS A 120 9.25 -5.91 -0.94
N VAL A 121 8.01 -6.35 -1.13
CA VAL A 121 6.97 -6.40 -0.11
C VAL A 121 6.70 -7.83 0.32
N PHE A 122 6.70 -8.07 1.63
CA PHE A 122 6.51 -9.38 2.25
C PHE A 122 5.56 -9.29 3.43
N SER A 123 4.88 -10.39 3.77
CA SER A 123 4.16 -10.47 5.02
C SER A 123 5.14 -10.61 6.19
N GLU A 124 4.75 -10.13 7.37
CA GLU A 124 5.54 -10.33 8.60
C GLU A 124 5.83 -11.82 8.86
N ARG A 125 4.88 -12.69 8.48
CA ARG A 125 5.04 -14.16 8.56
C ARG A 125 6.16 -14.66 7.65
N ALA A 126 6.21 -14.20 6.40
CA ALA A 126 7.30 -14.58 5.50
C ALA A 126 8.66 -14.12 6.02
N LEU A 127 8.74 -12.90 6.58
CA LEU A 127 9.98 -12.37 7.14
C LEU A 127 10.45 -13.13 8.39
N LYS A 128 9.53 -13.68 9.19
CA LYS A 128 9.88 -14.53 10.34
C LYS A 128 10.48 -15.87 9.93
N GLU A 129 10.01 -16.43 8.82
CA GLU A 129 10.52 -17.70 8.28
C GLU A 129 11.86 -17.50 7.52
N ILE A 130 12.03 -16.34 6.88
CA ILE A 130 13.25 -16.00 6.13
C ILE A 130 14.27 -15.37 7.09
N LYS A 131 15.27 -16.15 7.48
CA LYS A 131 16.40 -15.69 8.30
C LYS A 131 17.43 -14.82 7.54
N SER A 132 17.23 -14.63 6.24
CA SER A 132 18.11 -13.79 5.41
C SER A 132 17.58 -12.37 5.34
N GLU A 133 18.43 -11.41 5.67
CA GLU A 133 18.15 -9.98 5.50
C GLU A 133 18.36 -9.52 4.04
N VAL A 134 18.84 -10.42 3.18
CA VAL A 134 19.16 -10.15 1.78
C VAL A 134 18.03 -10.64 0.88
N CYS A 135 17.47 -9.72 0.10
CA CYS A 135 16.49 -10.04 -0.93
C CYS A 135 17.22 -10.55 -2.18
N HIS A 136 17.09 -11.85 -2.49
CA HIS A 136 17.74 -12.50 -3.64
C HIS A 136 16.91 -12.47 -4.94
N LYS A 137 15.96 -11.54 -5.06
CA LYS A 137 15.16 -11.40 -6.28
C LYS A 137 15.93 -10.70 -7.39
#